data_AF-A0A7S2KUC4-F1
#
_entry.id   AF-A0A7S2KUC4-F1
#
_cell.length_a   1.000
_cell.length_b   1.000
_cell.length_c   1.000
_cell.angle_alpha   90.00
_cell.angle_beta   90.00
_cell.angle_gamma   90.00
#
_symmetry.space_group_name_H-M   'P 1'
#
loop_
_entity.id
_entity.type
_entity.pdbx_description
1 polymer ?
#
loop_
_entity_poly.entity_id
_entity_poly.type
_entity_poly.pdbx_seq_one_letter_code
_entity_poly.pdbx_strand_id
1 'polypeptide(L)'
;RSGKTTALLAIAARYVASTTNSFFHDLLECEATKSTATGEVGDLNQRPSKRQRRHGNDMQTSQSVNEPRVVILDIDHCVNPIKLMLAVREAVLRRFHETDVSRKWIRELKANNNAQGDVTGTTNMEEDSEAQLYDELSAREKKMIERTIMSCLGRINIVQPRDFTYLSLVATLEGLRQRLDHEKKDNNQKQAPTLIMVDSMSTLDSSTQFQESLPAAKGSYSGLSDRNEFFRQLIRLRDAHEVAIIGTSLTTAGRCSIWEKIVTHRVSIEKGMN
;
A
#
# COMPACT_ATOMS: atom_id res chain seq x y z
N ARG A 1 -23.36 2.04 -4.36
CA ARG A 1 -22.36 1.57 -3.36
C ARG A 1 -21.02 1.21 -4.02
N SER A 2 -21.02 0.49 -5.16
CA SER A 2 -19.79 0.08 -5.88
C SER A 2 -18.78 1.19 -6.21
N GLY A 3 -19.22 2.45 -6.37
CA GLY A 3 -18.33 3.58 -6.64
C GLY A 3 -17.43 4.01 -5.47
N LYS A 4 -17.87 3.85 -4.22
CA LYS A 4 -17.12 4.30 -3.02
C LYS A 4 -15.89 3.46 -2.77
N THR A 5 -16.09 2.14 -2.74
CA THR A 5 -15.01 1.17 -2.62
C THR A 5 -14.03 1.33 -3.76
N THR A 6 -14.52 1.68 -4.96
CA THR A 6 -13.64 1.95 -6.11
C THR A 6 -12.73 3.17 -5.87
N ALA A 7 -13.23 4.26 -5.27
CA ALA A 7 -12.40 5.43 -4.95
C ALA A 7 -11.35 5.13 -3.86
N LEU A 8 -11.75 4.42 -2.80
CA LEU A 8 -10.83 4.05 -1.71
C LEU A 8 -9.73 3.10 -2.20
N LEU A 9 -10.08 2.13 -3.05
CA LEU A 9 -9.11 1.25 -3.71
C LEU A 9 -8.15 2.04 -4.62
N ALA A 10 -8.66 3.02 -5.38
CA ALA A 10 -7.82 3.87 -6.22
C ALA A 10 -6.85 4.73 -5.40
N ILE A 11 -7.28 5.27 -4.25
CA ILE A 11 -6.41 6.01 -3.34
C ILE A 11 -5.33 5.09 -2.75
N ALA A 12 -5.70 3.91 -2.25
CA ALA A 12 -4.75 2.92 -1.73
C ALA A 12 -3.71 2.54 -2.80
N ALA A 13 -4.17 2.19 -4.00
CA ALA A 13 -3.33 1.85 -5.14
C ALA A 13 -2.35 2.98 -5.49
N ARG A 14 -2.83 4.22 -5.59
CA ARG A 14 -2.00 5.39 -5.87
C ARG A 14 -0.99 5.67 -4.78
N TYR A 15 -1.37 5.58 -3.52
CA TYR A 15 -0.46 5.81 -2.40
C TYR A 15 0.70 4.81 -2.43
N VAL A 16 0.39 3.52 -2.56
CA VAL A 16 1.38 2.44 -2.60
C VAL A 16 2.27 2.52 -3.85
N ALA A 17 1.70 2.86 -5.02
CA ALA A 17 2.46 3.06 -6.25
C ALA A 17 3.37 4.30 -6.20
N SER A 18 2.91 5.41 -5.62
CA SER A 18 3.69 6.66 -5.57
C SER A 18 4.88 6.57 -4.62
N THR A 19 4.78 5.71 -3.61
CA THR A 19 5.79 5.50 -2.56
C THR A 19 6.76 4.37 -2.87
N THR A 20 6.59 3.65 -3.98
CA THR A 20 7.55 2.62 -4.39
C THR A 20 8.75 3.24 -5.07
N ASN A 21 9.94 2.76 -4.70
CA ASN A 21 11.20 3.12 -5.37
C ASN A 21 11.63 2.06 -6.38
N SER A 22 10.80 1.05 -6.65
CA SER A 22 11.13 -0.09 -7.51
C SER A 22 11.63 0.30 -8.90
N PHE A 23 11.15 1.42 -9.46
CA PHE A 23 11.56 1.91 -10.77
C PHE A 23 12.98 2.48 -10.82
N PHE A 24 13.57 2.77 -9.66
CA PHE A 24 14.92 3.35 -9.56
C PHE A 24 15.95 2.32 -9.08
N HIS A 25 15.55 1.34 -8.26
CA HIS A 25 16.44 0.29 -7.75
C HIS A 25 17.06 -0.55 -8.87
N ASP A 26 16.27 -1.05 -9.82
CA ASP A 26 16.76 -1.84 -10.97
C ASP A 26 17.69 -1.02 -11.89
N LEU A 27 17.63 0.31 -11.83
CA LEU A 27 18.54 1.19 -12.56
C LEU A 27 19.84 1.40 -11.77
N LEU A 28 19.79 1.51 -10.45
CA LEU A 28 20.93 1.83 -9.57
C LEU A 28 21.77 0.61 -9.17
N GLU A 29 21.18 -0.59 -9.05
CA GLU A 29 21.88 -1.82 -8.62
C GLU A 29 22.93 -2.35 -9.62
N CYS A 30 23.01 -1.80 -10.83
CA CYS A 30 24.07 -2.14 -11.78
C CYS A 30 25.47 -1.63 -11.39
N GLU A 31 25.60 -0.75 -10.38
CA GLU A 31 26.90 -0.27 -9.89
C GLU A 31 27.47 -1.13 -8.74
N ALA A 32 26.62 -1.69 -7.88
CA ALA A 32 27.06 -2.42 -6.69
C ALA A 32 27.74 -3.77 -7.01
N THR A 33 27.46 -4.36 -8.16
CA THR A 33 28.01 -5.67 -8.56
C THR A 33 29.26 -5.60 -9.44
N LYS A 34 29.67 -4.40 -9.88
CA LYS A 34 30.91 -4.22 -10.66
C LYS A 34 32.14 -3.83 -9.83
N SER A 35 31.96 -3.39 -8.58
CA SER A 35 33.06 -2.92 -7.73
C SER A 35 33.83 -4.03 -6.98
N THR A 36 33.48 -5.31 -7.14
CA THR A 36 34.15 -6.44 -6.45
C THR A 36 34.93 -7.38 -7.38
N ALA A 37 35.08 -7.03 -8.66
CA ALA A 37 35.78 -7.87 -9.63
C ALA A 37 36.91 -7.11 -10.33
N THR A 38 37.93 -6.66 -9.59
CA THR A 38 39.27 -6.39 -10.14
C THR A 38 40.28 -6.35 -8.99
N GLY A 39 41.14 -7.36 -8.91
CA GLY A 39 42.21 -7.47 -7.91
C GLY A 39 42.63 -8.91 -7.65
N GLU A 40 43.36 -9.50 -8.60
CA GLU A 40 44.05 -10.79 -8.47
C GLU A 40 45.16 -10.74 -7.39
N VAL A 41 45.39 -11.88 -6.70
CA VAL A 41 46.63 -12.68 -6.72
C VAL A 41 46.69 -13.59 -5.46
N GLY A 42 46.59 -14.90 -5.71
CA GLY A 42 47.26 -16.01 -5.01
C GLY A 42 46.96 -16.29 -3.52
N ASP A 43 46.35 -17.44 -3.21
CA ASP A 43 47.16 -18.59 -2.78
C ASP A 43 46.38 -19.92 -2.74
N LEU A 44 47.13 -20.99 -2.92
CA LEU A 44 46.72 -22.39 -3.07
C LEU A 44 46.00 -22.98 -1.84
N ASN A 45 45.25 -24.05 -2.13
CA ASN A 45 44.75 -25.11 -1.23
C ASN A 45 43.46 -24.80 -0.45
N GLN A 46 42.33 -25.32 -0.94
CA GLN A 46 41.43 -26.14 -0.12
C GLN A 46 40.39 -26.95 -0.92
N ARG A 47 40.09 -28.13 -0.36
CA ARG A 47 39.39 -29.32 -0.88
C ARG A 47 37.94 -29.11 -1.38
N PRO A 48 37.43 -30.03 -2.22
CA PRO A 48 36.06 -29.95 -2.75
C PRO A 48 35.03 -30.33 -1.67
N SER A 49 34.27 -29.35 -1.20
CA SER A 49 33.12 -29.57 -0.32
C SER A 49 31.84 -29.80 -1.13
N LYS A 50 31.23 -30.95 -0.85
CA LYS A 50 29.90 -31.49 -1.19
C LYS A 50 28.92 -30.55 -1.92
N ARG A 51 28.41 -31.06 -3.05
CA ARG A 51 27.17 -30.66 -3.75
C ARG A 51 26.08 -30.23 -2.76
N GLN A 52 25.94 -28.94 -2.56
CA GLN A 52 24.76 -28.32 -1.96
C GLN A 52 23.70 -28.24 -3.06
N ARG A 53 22.66 -29.07 -2.93
CA ARG A 53 21.46 -28.98 -3.78
C ARG A 53 20.95 -27.53 -3.68
N ARG A 54 20.92 -26.84 -4.82
CA ARG A 54 20.19 -25.59 -5.00
C ARG A 54 18.74 -25.86 -4.63
N HIS A 55 18.35 -25.46 -3.42
CA HIS A 55 16.94 -25.22 -3.14
C HIS A 55 16.49 -24.10 -4.06
N GLY A 56 15.34 -24.33 -4.69
CA GLY A 56 14.74 -23.43 -5.65
C GLY A 56 14.64 -22.04 -5.06
N ASN A 57 14.83 -21.04 -5.93
CA ASN A 57 14.57 -19.65 -5.65
C ASN A 57 13.18 -19.50 -5.02
N ASP A 58 13.13 -19.47 -3.70
CA ASP A 58 12.06 -18.78 -3.01
C ASP A 58 12.16 -17.34 -3.48
N MET A 59 11.17 -16.96 -4.28
CA MET A 59 10.87 -15.60 -4.65
C MET A 59 10.33 -14.87 -3.41
N GLN A 60 11.10 -14.90 -2.31
CA GLN A 60 11.02 -13.90 -1.27
C GLN A 60 11.49 -12.62 -1.93
N THR A 61 10.54 -11.93 -2.53
CA THR A 61 10.62 -10.49 -2.74
C THR A 61 11.04 -9.93 -1.40
N SER A 62 12.32 -9.56 -1.29
CA SER A 62 12.84 -8.75 -0.21
C SER A 62 12.08 -7.43 -0.29
N GLN A 63 10.88 -7.39 0.31
CA GLN A 63 10.17 -6.15 0.57
C GLN A 63 11.18 -5.27 1.27
N SER A 64 11.61 -4.21 0.60
CA SER A 64 12.56 -3.29 1.20
C SER A 64 11.95 -2.82 2.51
N VAL A 65 12.76 -2.82 3.56
CA VAL A 65 12.38 -2.67 4.98
C VAL A 65 11.58 -1.39 5.28
N ASN A 66 11.45 -0.49 4.31
CA ASN A 66 10.89 0.85 4.46
C ASN A 66 9.69 1.16 3.52
N GLU A 67 9.13 0.18 2.80
CA GLU A 67 7.98 0.47 1.94
C GLU A 67 6.66 0.55 2.74
N PRO A 68 5.85 1.60 2.53
CA PRO A 68 4.63 1.81 3.31
C PRO A 68 3.56 0.76 2.97
N ARG A 69 2.90 0.26 4.02
CA ARG A 69 1.79 -0.71 3.96
C ARG A 69 0.46 -0.02 4.22
N VAL A 70 -0.59 -0.51 3.56
CA VAL A 70 -1.97 -0.03 3.71
C VAL A 70 -2.85 -1.17 4.22
N VAL A 71 -3.75 -0.85 5.16
CA VAL A 71 -4.81 -1.76 5.60
C VAL A 71 -6.15 -1.17 5.22
N ILE A 72 -7.02 -1.96 4.59
CA ILE A 72 -8.39 -1.59 4.25
C ILE A 72 -9.33 -2.41 5.14
N LEU A 73 -10.07 -1.74 6.02
CA LEU A 73 -11.19 -2.30 6.76
C LEU A 73 -12.43 -2.28 5.86
N ASP A 74 -12.68 -3.40 5.21
CA ASP A 74 -13.82 -3.61 4.30
C ASP A 74 -15.02 -4.12 5.09
N ILE A 75 -15.74 -3.19 5.70
CA ILE A 75 -16.83 -3.49 6.61
C ILE A 75 -18.06 -4.00 5.84
N ASP A 76 -18.25 -3.52 4.61
CA ASP A 76 -19.40 -3.85 3.78
C ASP A 76 -19.15 -5.06 2.86
N HIS A 77 -17.99 -5.73 2.97
CA HIS A 77 -17.55 -6.81 2.07
C HIS A 77 -17.66 -6.43 0.58
N CYS A 78 -17.38 -5.17 0.26
CA CYS A 78 -17.58 -4.61 -1.06
C CYS A 78 -16.30 -4.60 -1.90
N VAL A 79 -15.15 -4.96 -1.33
CA VAL A 79 -13.88 -4.97 -2.05
C VAL A 79 -13.86 -6.13 -3.06
N ASN A 80 -13.74 -5.76 -4.33
CA ASN A 80 -13.58 -6.70 -5.42
C ASN A 80 -12.08 -6.83 -5.77
N PRO A 81 -11.47 -8.03 -5.65
CA PRO A 81 -10.04 -8.23 -5.93
C PRO A 81 -9.63 -7.84 -7.36
N ILE A 82 -10.49 -8.06 -8.35
CA ILE A 82 -10.24 -7.69 -9.75
C ILE A 82 -10.15 -6.17 -9.87
N LYS A 83 -11.06 -5.43 -9.22
CA LYS A 83 -11.02 -3.96 -9.21
C LYS A 83 -9.78 -3.42 -8.52
N LEU A 84 -9.36 -4.05 -7.42
CA LEU A 84 -8.10 -3.70 -6.76
C LEU A 84 -6.91 -3.90 -7.70
N MET A 85 -6.83 -5.06 -8.34
CA MET A 85 -5.76 -5.37 -9.29
C MET A 85 -5.71 -4.36 -10.45
N LEU A 86 -6.87 -4.02 -11.03
CA LEU A 86 -6.95 -3.01 -12.09
C LEU A 86 -6.53 -1.62 -11.60
N ALA A 87 -6.99 -1.20 -10.42
CA ALA A 87 -6.60 0.09 -9.84
C ALA A 87 -5.10 0.16 -9.54
N VAL A 88 -4.50 -0.93 -9.02
CA VAL A 88 -3.04 -1.02 -8.82
C VAL A 88 -2.30 -0.96 -10.15
N ARG A 89 -2.73 -1.73 -11.16
CA ARG A 89 -2.11 -1.71 -12.48
C ARG A 89 -2.14 -0.31 -13.10
N GLU A 90 -3.29 0.35 -13.07
CA GLU A 90 -3.44 1.73 -13.55
C GLU A 90 -2.52 2.70 -12.80
N ALA A 91 -2.51 2.63 -11.46
CA ALA A 91 -1.67 3.50 -10.63
C ALA A 91 -0.17 3.30 -10.90
N VAL A 92 0.27 2.05 -11.05
CA VAL A 92 1.67 1.71 -11.34
C VAL A 92 2.05 2.20 -12.75
N LEU A 93 1.19 2.02 -13.75
CA LEU A 93 1.43 2.50 -15.10
C LEU A 93 1.52 4.02 -15.19
N ARG A 94 0.62 4.71 -14.49
CA ARG A 94 0.64 6.16 -14.41
C ARG A 94 1.94 6.64 -13.77
N ARG A 95 2.32 6.03 -12.64
CA ARG A 95 3.58 6.34 -11.96
C ARG A 95 4.79 6.06 -12.85
N PHE A 96 4.75 4.96 -13.62
CA PHE A 96 5.78 4.63 -14.58
C PHE A 96 5.90 5.75 -15.64
N HIS A 97 4.81 6.24 -16.21
CA HIS A 97 4.86 7.39 -17.12
C HIS A 97 5.39 8.67 -16.46
N GLU A 98 4.85 9.03 -15.29
CA GLU A 98 5.25 10.23 -14.54
C GLU A 98 6.76 10.26 -14.22
N THR A 99 7.39 9.09 -14.08
CA THR A 99 8.82 8.95 -13.76
C THR A 99 9.70 8.75 -14.99
N ASP A 100 9.15 8.84 -16.21
CA ASP A 100 9.92 8.54 -17.43
C ASP A 100 11.07 9.51 -17.67
N VAL A 101 10.82 10.81 -17.52
CA VAL A 101 11.86 11.85 -17.63
C VAL A 101 13.01 11.58 -16.66
N SER A 102 12.71 11.28 -15.39
CA SER A 102 13.72 10.95 -14.38
C SER A 102 14.49 9.68 -14.74
N ARG A 103 13.81 8.64 -15.25
CA ARG A 103 14.48 7.41 -15.69
C ARG A 103 15.36 7.63 -16.93
N LYS A 104 14.95 8.47 -17.88
CA LYS A 104 15.75 8.83 -19.04
C LYS A 104 17.02 9.56 -18.61
N TRP A 105 16.87 10.55 -17.73
CA TRP A 105 18.00 11.27 -17.16
C TRP A 105 18.99 10.35 -16.42
N ILE A 106 18.50 9.40 -15.61
CA ILE A 106 19.38 8.41 -14.94
C ILE A 106 20.11 7.52 -15.95
N ARG A 107 19.45 7.13 -17.05
CA ARG A 107 20.08 6.34 -18.13
C ARG A 107 21.18 7.13 -18.82
N GLU A 108 20.93 8.39 -19.17
CA GLU A 108 21.91 9.30 -19.78
C GLU A 108 23.11 9.55 -18.86
N LEU A 109 22.87 9.79 -17.57
CA LEU A 109 23.93 9.96 -16.59
C LEU A 109 24.84 8.73 -16.50
N LYS A 110 24.26 7.52 -16.53
CA LYS A 110 25.04 6.27 -16.58
C LYS A 110 25.76 6.07 -17.90
N ALA A 111 25.14 6.44 -19.03
CA ALA A 111 25.80 6.37 -20.32
C ALA A 111 27.03 7.28 -20.32
N ASN A 112 26.91 8.51 -19.84
CA ASN A 112 28.01 9.46 -19.78
C ASN A 112 29.13 9.02 -18.82
N ASN A 113 28.80 8.43 -17.67
CA ASN A 113 29.79 7.88 -16.75
C ASN A 113 30.54 6.66 -17.32
N ASN A 114 29.88 5.88 -18.19
CA ASN A 114 30.51 4.73 -18.86
C ASN A 114 31.19 5.12 -20.20
N ALA A 115 30.79 6.25 -20.80
CA ALA A 115 31.26 6.75 -22.09
C ALA A 115 32.33 7.84 -21.95
N GLN A 116 33.15 7.76 -20.90
CA GLN A 116 34.47 8.39 -20.89
C GLN A 116 35.40 7.60 -21.84
N GLY A 117 34.99 7.58 -23.11
CA GLY A 117 35.33 6.66 -24.19
C GLY A 117 34.28 6.79 -25.31
N ASP A 118 34.28 7.94 -25.98
CA ASP A 118 33.71 8.24 -27.31
C ASP A 118 32.17 8.45 -27.51
N VAL A 119 31.80 9.75 -27.59
CA VAL A 119 31.06 10.49 -28.66
C VAL A 119 29.63 10.08 -29.14
N THR A 120 28.73 11.08 -28.94
CA THR A 120 27.50 11.52 -29.67
C THR A 120 26.26 10.64 -29.84
N GLY A 121 25.09 11.24 -29.57
CA GLY A 121 23.82 10.79 -30.12
C GLY A 121 22.60 11.60 -29.64
N THR A 122 21.96 12.29 -30.57
CA THR A 122 20.77 13.17 -30.49
C THR A 122 19.49 12.51 -29.97
N THR A 123 18.60 13.28 -29.31
CA THR A 123 17.27 12.82 -28.89
C THR A 123 16.14 13.57 -29.61
N ASN A 124 15.22 12.83 -30.22
CA ASN A 124 13.93 13.33 -30.70
C ASN A 124 12.85 12.95 -29.67
N MET A 125 11.91 13.86 -29.43
CA MET A 125 10.70 13.62 -28.65
C MET A 125 9.54 13.41 -29.60
N GLU A 126 8.83 12.29 -29.45
CA GLU A 126 7.45 12.15 -29.93
C GLU A 126 6.59 11.73 -28.74
N GLU A 127 5.53 12.50 -28.52
CA GLU A 127 4.41 12.17 -27.66
C GLU A 127 3.43 11.34 -28.47
N ASP A 128 2.99 10.17 -27.99
CA ASP A 128 1.59 9.78 -28.20
C ASP A 128 1.06 8.61 -27.33
N SER A 129 -0.17 8.81 -26.85
CA SER A 129 -1.23 7.85 -26.51
C SER A 129 -0.97 6.64 -25.57
N GLU A 130 -1.52 6.73 -24.35
CA GLU A 130 -1.44 5.74 -23.24
C GLU A 130 -1.90 4.28 -23.57
N ALA A 131 -2.68 4.06 -24.62
CA ALA A 131 -3.31 2.75 -24.89
C ALA A 131 -2.47 1.78 -25.75
N GLN A 132 -1.50 2.28 -26.52
CA GLN A 132 -0.61 1.45 -27.36
C GLN A 132 0.74 1.15 -26.72
N LEU A 133 1.06 1.85 -25.63
CA LEU A 133 2.41 1.93 -25.09
C LEU A 133 2.88 0.63 -24.42
N TYR A 134 1.97 -0.23 -23.96
CA TYR A 134 2.37 -1.47 -23.29
C TYR A 134 3.01 -2.48 -24.26
N ASP A 135 2.68 -2.45 -25.56
CA ASP A 135 3.29 -3.38 -26.53
C ASP A 135 4.70 -2.96 -26.92
N GLU A 136 4.99 -1.65 -26.92
CA GLU A 136 6.29 -1.06 -27.25
C GLU A 136 7.33 -1.12 -26.12
N LEU A 137 6.93 -1.47 -24.90
CA LEU A 137 7.86 -1.62 -23.78
C LEU A 137 8.85 -2.76 -23.99
N SER A 138 10.10 -2.53 -23.61
CA SER A 138 11.12 -3.58 -23.58
C SER A 138 10.72 -4.70 -22.61
N ALA A 139 11.18 -5.93 -22.86
CA ALA A 139 10.93 -7.06 -21.96
C ALA A 139 11.41 -6.79 -20.52
N ARG A 140 12.45 -5.96 -20.36
CA ARG A 140 12.95 -5.53 -19.04
C ARG A 140 11.95 -4.63 -18.32
N GLU A 141 11.35 -3.68 -19.02
CA GLU A 141 10.35 -2.77 -18.43
C GLU A 141 9.07 -3.50 -18.08
N LYS A 142 8.59 -4.39 -18.96
CA LYS A 142 7.43 -5.26 -18.67
C LYS A 142 7.63 -6.02 -17.35
N LYS A 143 8.79 -6.66 -17.19
CA LYS A 143 9.16 -7.39 -15.96
C LYS A 143 9.24 -6.49 -14.72
N MET A 144 9.79 -5.28 -14.87
CA MET A 144 9.88 -4.31 -13.78
C MET A 144 8.51 -3.83 -13.33
N ILE A 145 7.60 -3.53 -14.28
CA ILE A 145 6.23 -3.14 -13.99
C ILE A 145 5.49 -4.28 -13.29
N GLU A 146 5.58 -5.51 -13.79
CA GLU A 146 4.96 -6.68 -13.15
C GLU A 146 5.44 -6.90 -11.72
N ARG A 147 6.76 -6.81 -11.48
CA ARG A 147 7.32 -6.90 -10.12
C ARG A 147 6.78 -5.79 -9.21
N THR A 148 6.65 -4.57 -9.74
CA THR A 148 6.13 -3.42 -9.00
C THR A 148 4.65 -3.60 -8.66
N ILE A 149 3.84 -4.12 -9.60
CA ILE A 149 2.43 -4.47 -9.35
C ILE A 149 2.33 -5.49 -8.22
N MET A 150 3.13 -6.56 -8.27
CA MET A 150 3.13 -7.60 -7.24
C MET A 150 3.56 -7.06 -5.87
N SER A 151 4.58 -6.20 -5.83
CA SER A 151 4.96 -5.50 -4.59
C SER A 151 3.80 -4.66 -4.05
N CYS A 152 3.17 -3.85 -4.90
CA CYS A 152 2.06 -3.00 -4.47
C CYS A 152 0.87 -3.79 -3.93
N LEU A 153 0.50 -4.90 -4.60
CA LEU A 153 -0.56 -5.78 -4.12
C LEU A 153 -0.19 -6.42 -2.77
N GLY A 154 1.05 -6.86 -2.60
CA GLY A 154 1.54 -7.43 -1.33
C GLY A 154 1.59 -6.43 -0.17
N ARG A 155 1.47 -5.13 -0.42
CA ARG A 155 1.46 -4.06 0.59
C ARG A 155 0.06 -3.60 0.99
N ILE A 156 -0.99 -4.01 0.26
CA ILE A 156 -2.39 -3.68 0.56
C ILE A 156 -3.05 -4.88 1.23
N ASN A 157 -3.37 -4.76 2.52
CA ASN A 157 -4.04 -5.79 3.29
C ASN A 157 -5.52 -5.46 3.43
N ILE A 158 -6.40 -6.36 2.99
CA ILE A 158 -7.85 -6.23 3.19
C ILE A 158 -8.24 -7.02 4.43
N VAL A 159 -8.90 -6.37 5.37
CA VAL A 159 -9.43 -6.98 6.58
C VAL A 159 -10.94 -6.82 6.56
N GLN A 160 -11.64 -7.95 6.58
CA GLN A 160 -13.09 -8.02 6.59
C GLN A 160 -13.55 -8.51 7.96
N PRO A 161 -14.43 -7.78 8.66
CA PRO A 161 -15.11 -8.29 9.85
C PRO A 161 -15.88 -9.57 9.54
N ARG A 162 -16.08 -10.44 10.54
CA ARG A 162 -16.82 -11.70 10.31
C ARG A 162 -18.30 -11.45 10.03
N ASP A 163 -18.87 -10.51 10.76
CA ASP A 163 -20.23 -10.03 10.60
C ASP A 163 -20.30 -8.53 10.88
N PHE A 164 -21.48 -7.96 10.61
CA PHE A 164 -21.76 -6.53 10.73
C PHE A 164 -22.17 -6.11 12.16
N THR A 165 -21.94 -6.94 13.17
CA THR A 165 -22.22 -6.56 14.56
C THR A 165 -21.14 -5.64 15.11
N TYR A 166 -21.53 -4.73 16.01
CA TYR A 166 -20.56 -3.88 16.72
C TYR A 166 -19.46 -4.69 17.42
N LEU A 167 -19.81 -5.84 17.99
CA LEU A 167 -18.84 -6.72 18.66
C LEU A 167 -17.81 -7.29 17.68
N SER A 168 -18.23 -7.74 16.49
CA SER A 168 -17.32 -8.19 15.43
C SER A 168 -16.39 -7.08 14.96
N LEU A 169 -16.91 -5.86 14.81
CA LEU A 169 -16.12 -4.69 14.41
C LEU A 169 -15.03 -4.35 15.44
N VAL A 170 -15.39 -4.31 16.72
CA VAL A 170 -14.46 -4.09 17.83
C VAL A 170 -13.43 -5.22 17.92
N ALA A 171 -13.87 -6.49 17.83
CA ALA A 171 -12.97 -7.63 17.85
C ALA A 171 -11.99 -7.62 16.67
N THR A 172 -12.42 -7.14 15.50
CA THR A 172 -11.57 -7.01 14.30
C THR A 172 -10.49 -5.94 14.52
N LEU A 173 -10.83 -4.79 15.10
CA LEU A 173 -9.84 -3.77 15.46
C LEU A 173 -8.87 -4.24 16.53
N GLU A 174 -9.37 -4.93 17.54
CA GLU A 174 -8.52 -5.50 18.59
C GLU A 174 -7.56 -6.55 18.03
N GLY A 175 -8.03 -7.41 17.12
CA GLY A 175 -7.18 -8.35 16.41
C GLY A 175 -6.14 -7.67 15.52
N LEU A 176 -6.51 -6.55 14.86
CA LEU A 176 -5.56 -5.73 14.10
C LEU A 176 -4.50 -5.14 15.04
N ARG A 177 -4.92 -4.52 16.15
CA ARG A 177 -4.03 -3.94 17.16
C ARG A 177 -3.03 -4.97 17.67
N GLN A 178 -3.50 -6.15 18.09
CA GLN A 178 -2.63 -7.22 18.58
C GLN A 178 -1.61 -7.64 17.52
N ARG A 179 -2.02 -7.79 16.26
CA ARG A 179 -1.09 -8.09 15.16
C ARG A 179 -0.03 -6.99 14.99
N LEU A 180 -0.42 -5.72 15.05
CA LEU A 180 0.53 -4.61 14.95
C LEU A 180 1.46 -4.53 16.17
N ASP A 181 0.95 -4.82 17.36
CA ASP A 181 1.75 -4.90 18.60
C ASP A 181 2.77 -6.05 18.52
N HIS A 182 2.39 -7.19 17.93
CA HIS A 182 3.31 -8.30 17.67
C HIS A 182 4.37 -7.93 16.63
N GLU A 183 3.98 -7.33 15.50
CA GLU A 183 4.92 -6.84 14.49
C GLU A 183 5.93 -5.85 15.08
N LYS A 184 5.49 -4.98 16.00
CA LYS A 184 6.36 -4.02 16.72
C LYS A 184 7.34 -4.69 17.68
N LYS A 185 6.92 -5.76 18.37
CA LYS A 185 7.74 -6.48 19.37
C LYS A 185 8.77 -7.40 18.74
N ASP A 186 8.44 -8.00 17.60
CA ASP A 186 9.24 -9.07 17.04
C ASP A 186 10.59 -8.60 16.48
N ASN A 187 10.89 -7.28 16.42
CA ASN A 187 12.10 -6.67 15.82
C ASN A 187 12.44 -7.16 14.39
N ASN A 188 11.63 -8.06 13.85
CA ASN A 188 11.60 -8.44 12.46
C ASN A 188 11.21 -7.19 11.70
N GLN A 189 11.98 -6.88 10.66
CA GLN A 189 11.99 -5.68 9.82
C GLN A 189 10.66 -5.27 9.16
N LYS A 190 9.50 -5.71 9.64
CA LYS A 190 8.18 -5.36 9.14
C LYS A 190 7.73 -4.07 9.81
N GLN A 191 7.84 -2.98 9.06
CA GLN A 191 7.29 -1.68 9.46
C GLN A 191 5.77 -1.78 9.64
N ALA A 192 5.26 -1.08 10.67
CA ALA A 192 3.83 -0.91 10.89
C ALA A 192 3.16 -0.28 9.65
N PRO A 193 1.86 -0.54 9.40
CA PRO A 193 1.16 0.09 8.31
C PRO A 193 1.13 1.59 8.51
N THR A 194 1.41 2.34 7.44
CA THR A 194 1.38 3.81 7.48
C THR A 194 -0.02 4.36 7.33
N LEU A 195 -0.96 3.54 6.81
CA LEU A 195 -2.31 3.97 6.49
C LEU A 195 -3.34 2.88 6.77
N ILE A 196 -4.42 3.24 7.46
CA ILE A 196 -5.64 2.45 7.61
C ILE A 196 -6.77 3.18 6.93
N MET A 197 -7.50 2.47 6.09
CA MET A 197 -8.65 2.99 5.36
C MET A 197 -9.91 2.23 5.78
N VAL A 198 -11.03 2.94 5.97
CA VAL A 198 -12.26 2.36 6.48
C VAL A 198 -13.41 2.65 5.49
N ASP A 199 -13.98 1.59 4.92
CA ASP A 199 -15.10 1.66 3.97
C ASP A 199 -16.32 0.89 4.52
N SER A 200 -17.45 1.51 4.85
CA SER A 200 -17.70 2.96 4.97
C SER A 200 -18.08 3.34 6.40
N MET A 201 -17.67 4.53 6.85
CA MET A 201 -18.03 5.05 8.18
C MET A 201 -19.54 5.18 8.35
N SER A 202 -20.26 5.49 7.27
CA SER A 202 -21.72 5.57 7.28
C SER A 202 -22.38 4.24 7.68
N THR A 203 -21.74 3.11 7.37
CA THR A 203 -22.28 1.81 7.80
C THR A 203 -22.03 1.63 9.30
N LEU A 204 -20.85 1.98 9.82
CA LEU A 204 -20.57 1.97 11.26
C LEU A 204 -21.56 2.83 12.07
N ASP A 205 -21.94 4.00 11.54
CA ASP A 205 -22.95 4.85 12.17
C ASP A 205 -24.31 4.16 12.28
N SER A 206 -24.69 3.45 11.22
CA SER A 206 -25.96 2.72 11.18
C SER A 206 -25.96 1.54 12.17
N SER A 207 -24.83 0.84 12.34
CA SER A 207 -24.73 -0.29 13.27
C SER A 207 -24.73 0.14 14.73
N THR A 208 -24.13 1.30 15.03
CA THR A 208 -24.11 1.88 16.39
C THR A 208 -25.46 2.47 16.80
N GLN A 209 -26.16 3.17 15.89
CA GLN A 209 -27.51 3.70 16.16
C GLN A 209 -28.54 2.61 16.44
N PHE A 210 -28.46 1.45 15.77
CA PHE A 210 -29.37 0.34 16.06
C PHE A 210 -29.23 -0.17 17.51
N GLN A 211 -28.01 -0.16 18.06
CA GLN A 211 -27.79 -0.50 19.46
C GLN A 211 -28.31 0.56 20.43
N GLU A 212 -28.34 1.83 20.04
CA GLU A 212 -28.93 2.91 20.84
C GLU A 212 -30.45 2.77 21.00
N SER A 213 -31.13 2.14 20.03
CA SER A 213 -32.58 1.96 20.03
C SER A 213 -33.10 0.83 20.93
N LEU A 214 -32.21 -0.02 21.46
CA LEU A 214 -32.60 -1.08 22.38
C LEU A 214 -32.81 -0.50 23.79
N PRO A 215 -33.96 -0.78 24.44
CA PRO A 215 -34.23 -0.26 25.78
C PRO A 215 -33.15 -0.76 26.73
N ALA A 216 -32.39 0.17 27.31
CA ALA A 216 -31.46 -0.14 28.39
C ALA A 216 -32.26 -0.84 29.50
N ALA A 217 -32.00 -2.13 29.72
CA ALA A 217 -32.64 -2.89 30.77
C ALA A 217 -32.52 -2.11 32.08
N LYS A 218 -33.67 -1.82 32.71
CA LYS A 218 -33.79 -1.08 33.97
C LYS A 218 -32.74 -1.58 34.96
N GLY A 219 -31.69 -0.80 35.19
CA GLY A 219 -30.65 -1.10 36.18
C GLY A 219 -29.20 -0.96 35.70
N SER A 220 -28.92 -1.05 34.39
CA SER A 220 -27.55 -0.82 33.90
C SER A 220 -27.30 0.66 33.61
N TYR A 221 -26.87 1.38 34.64
CA TYR A 221 -26.11 2.63 34.50
C TYR A 221 -24.65 2.35 34.04
N SER A 222 -24.41 1.34 33.19
CA SER A 222 -23.14 1.25 32.46
C SER A 222 -23.22 2.27 31.33
N GLY A 223 -22.75 3.46 31.67
CA GLY A 223 -22.86 4.67 30.89
C GLY A 223 -22.25 4.57 29.50
N LEU A 224 -22.28 5.71 28.84
CA LEU A 224 -21.74 6.06 27.52
C LEU A 224 -20.27 5.62 27.24
N SER A 225 -19.62 4.90 28.16
CA SER A 225 -18.25 4.45 28.07
C SER A 225 -18.02 3.35 27.03
N ASP A 226 -18.82 2.29 27.01
CA ASP A 226 -18.58 1.17 26.08
C ASP A 226 -19.14 1.45 24.66
N ARG A 227 -19.99 2.47 24.55
CA ARG A 227 -20.74 2.83 23.34
C ARG A 227 -19.88 3.42 22.22
N ASN A 228 -18.64 3.82 22.52
CA ASN A 228 -17.66 4.39 21.58
C ASN A 228 -16.34 3.62 21.57
N GLU A 229 -16.31 2.39 22.08
CA GLU A 229 -15.08 1.60 22.18
C GLU A 229 -14.42 1.38 20.82
N PHE A 230 -15.19 1.16 19.75
CA PHE A 230 -14.64 1.08 18.39
C PHE A 230 -13.79 2.33 18.05
N PHE A 231 -14.30 3.52 18.34
CA PHE A 231 -13.61 4.77 18.05
C PHE A 231 -12.40 5.00 18.94
N ARG A 232 -12.51 4.65 20.22
CA ARG A 232 -11.37 4.71 21.14
C ARG A 232 -10.26 3.76 20.69
N GLN A 233 -10.62 2.58 20.21
CA GLN A 233 -9.65 1.62 19.67
C GLN A 233 -8.97 2.17 18.40
N LEU A 234 -9.71 2.82 17.49
CA LEU A 234 -9.10 3.50 16.35
C LEU A 234 -8.12 4.60 16.77
N ILE A 235 -8.49 5.45 17.73
CA ILE A 235 -7.60 6.50 18.25
C ILE A 235 -6.36 5.89 18.91
N ARG A 236 -6.54 4.90 19.78
CA ARG A 236 -5.42 4.19 20.43
C ARG A 236 -4.48 3.57 19.39
N LEU A 237 -5.03 2.99 18.33
CA LEU A 237 -4.25 2.37 17.27
C LEU A 237 -3.47 3.43 16.47
N ARG A 238 -4.12 4.55 16.12
CA ARG A 238 -3.48 5.72 15.50
C ARG A 238 -2.29 6.21 16.33
N ASP A 239 -2.51 6.40 17.62
CA ASP A 239 -1.52 7.00 18.52
C ASP A 239 -0.37 6.02 18.87
N ALA A 240 -0.65 4.72 19.00
CA ALA A 240 0.36 3.72 19.37
C ALA A 240 1.29 3.31 18.23
N HIS A 241 0.81 3.39 16.99
CA HIS A 241 1.52 2.93 15.79
C HIS A 241 1.80 4.04 14.77
N GLU A 242 1.46 5.30 15.08
CA GLU A 242 1.67 6.48 14.22
C GLU A 242 1.05 6.31 12.82
N VAL A 243 -0.17 5.78 12.76
CA VAL A 243 -0.85 5.42 11.50
C VAL A 243 -1.84 6.49 11.08
N ALA A 244 -1.87 6.86 9.80
CA ALA A 244 -2.94 7.71 9.29
C ALA A 244 -4.25 6.90 9.14
N ILE A 245 -5.39 7.49 9.50
CA ILE A 245 -6.70 6.84 9.32
C ILE A 245 -7.54 7.67 8.35
N ILE A 246 -8.03 7.03 7.29
CA ILE A 246 -8.94 7.62 6.30
C ILE A 246 -10.27 6.89 6.33
N GLY A 247 -11.37 7.61 6.55
CA GLY A 247 -12.72 7.06 6.51
C GLY A 247 -13.55 7.67 5.39
N THR A 248 -14.36 6.86 4.69
CA THR A 248 -15.32 7.35 3.70
C THR A 248 -16.73 7.40 4.30
N SER A 249 -17.46 8.50 4.08
CA SER A 249 -18.86 8.62 4.51
C SER A 249 -19.71 9.27 3.42
N LEU A 250 -21.01 8.99 3.41
CA LEU A 250 -21.98 9.70 2.58
C LEU A 250 -22.44 10.97 3.28
N THR A 251 -22.42 12.08 2.55
CA THR A 251 -22.99 13.36 3.01
C THR A 251 -24.50 13.31 3.22
N THR A 252 -25.21 12.36 2.61
CA THR A 252 -26.66 12.15 2.81
C THR A 252 -27.01 11.37 4.08
N ALA A 253 -26.05 10.67 4.68
CA ALA A 253 -26.19 10.17 6.03
C ALA A 253 -25.99 11.37 6.96
N GLY A 254 -27.01 11.74 7.73
CA GLY A 254 -27.01 12.94 8.57
C GLY A 254 -25.73 13.09 9.41
N ARG A 255 -25.40 14.33 9.81
CA ARG A 255 -24.20 14.62 10.60
C ARG A 255 -24.15 13.72 11.84
N CYS A 256 -23.29 12.70 11.80
CA CYS A 256 -23.04 11.90 12.98
C CYS A 256 -22.08 12.69 13.89
N SER A 257 -22.62 13.21 14.99
CA SER A 257 -21.94 14.10 15.95
C SER A 257 -20.76 13.43 16.66
N ILE A 258 -20.67 12.10 16.61
CA ILE A 258 -19.62 11.33 17.28
C ILE A 258 -18.29 11.42 16.51
N TRP A 259 -18.32 11.42 15.17
CA TRP A 259 -17.12 11.55 14.34
C TRP A 259 -16.48 12.93 14.38
N GLU A 260 -17.29 13.98 14.54
CA GLU A 260 -16.79 15.36 14.51
C GLU A 260 -15.71 15.61 15.57
N LYS A 261 -15.67 14.81 16.64
CA LYS A 261 -14.67 14.89 17.71
C LYS A 261 -13.34 14.23 17.38
N ILE A 262 -13.29 13.38 16.35
CA ILE A 262 -12.14 12.52 16.02
C ILE A 262 -11.56 12.88 14.65
N VAL A 263 -12.42 13.36 13.75
CA VAL A 263 -12.03 13.81 12.42
C VAL A 263 -11.16 15.05 12.53
N THR A 264 -9.92 14.95 12.08
CA THR A 264 -8.99 16.10 12.02
C THR A 264 -9.17 16.91 10.76
N HIS A 265 -9.51 16.26 9.63
CA HIS A 265 -9.67 16.90 8.33
C HIS A 265 -10.86 16.27 7.59
N ARG A 266 -11.64 17.10 6.88
CA ARG A 266 -12.74 16.65 6.03
C ARG A 266 -12.49 17.12 4.60
N VAL A 267 -12.59 16.19 3.67
CA VAL A 267 -12.54 16.46 2.24
C VAL A 267 -13.84 15.99 1.62
N SER A 268 -14.53 16.88 0.91
CA SER A 268 -15.73 16.55 0.14
C SER A 268 -15.32 16.31 -1.31
N ILE A 269 -15.76 15.19 -1.89
CA ILE A 269 -15.53 14.86 -3.30
C ILE A 269 -16.89 14.79 -3.98
N GLU A 270 -17.08 15.66 -4.97
CA GLU A 270 -18.30 15.72 -5.77
C GLU A 270 -18.00 15.27 -7.20
N LYS A 271 -18.94 14.55 -7.81
CA LYS A 271 -18.81 14.19 -9.22
C LYS A 271 -19.02 15.47 -10.03
N GLY A 272 -18.03 15.86 -10.84
CA GLY A 272 -18.19 16.94 -11.80
C GLY A 272 -19.36 16.64 -12.75
N MET A 273 -20.29 17.58 -12.88
CA MET A 273 -21.37 17.50 -13.87
C MET A 273 -20.80 17.90 -15.23
N ASN A 274 -20.20 16.93 -15.91
CA ASN A 274 -19.81 17.05 -17.33
C ASN A 274 -20.57 16.00 -18.13
#